data_AF-A0A7C5UXU2-F1
#
_entry.id   AF-A0A7C5UXU2-F1
#
_cell.length_a   1.000
_cell.length_b   1.000
_cell.length_c   1.000
_cell.angle_alpha   90.00
_cell.angle_beta   90.00
_cell.angle_gamma   90.00
#
_symmetry.space_group_name_H-M   'P 1'
#
loop_
_entity.id
_entity.type
_entity.pdbx_description
1 polymer ?
#
loop_
_entity_poly.entity_id
_entity_poly.type
_entity_poly.pdbx_seq_one_letter_code
_entity_poly.pdbx_strand_id
1 'polypeptide(L)'
;MAALVIYVRLHDGRYHGRGDWPPSPARLFQALIAGAGLSGPLGENERDALKWLESLHAPIVAAPRAWQPRRGVLYYMPNNDSDGIEGDPSKMAKIRTATKIFRPYLFDTGIPFMYAWPLGQEPADQQRSETICNLAER
;
A
#
# COMPACT_ATOMS: atom_id res chain seq x y z
N MET A 1 -13.50 -23.34 -10.91
CA MET A 1 -12.49 -22.26 -11.07
C MET A 1 -12.33 -21.64 -9.70
N ALA A 2 -11.12 -21.66 -9.14
CA ALA A 2 -10.82 -21.12 -7.82
C ALA A 2 -10.13 -19.75 -7.95
N ALA A 3 -10.11 -18.95 -6.88
CA ALA A 3 -9.39 -17.69 -6.86
C ALA A 3 -8.86 -17.38 -5.46
N LEU A 4 -7.66 -16.80 -5.40
CA LEU A 4 -7.17 -16.12 -4.19
C LEU A 4 -7.71 -14.69 -4.21
N VAL A 5 -8.45 -14.31 -3.16
CA VAL A 5 -9.06 -12.99 -3.05
C VAL A 5 -8.62 -12.33 -1.76
N ILE A 6 -8.03 -11.13 -1.88
CA ILE A 6 -7.60 -10.33 -0.73
C ILE A 6 -8.43 -9.05 -0.70
N TYR A 7 -9.11 -8.82 0.42
CA TYR A 7 -9.82 -7.59 0.70
C TYR A 7 -8.97 -6.67 1.57
N VAL A 8 -8.79 -5.42 1.14
CA VAL A 8 -7.97 -4.44 1.86
C VAL A 8 -8.83 -3.27 2.27
N ARG A 9 -8.81 -2.93 3.55
CA ARG A 9 -9.38 -1.68 4.08
C ARG A 9 -8.25 -0.76 4.46
N LEU A 10 -8.31 0.47 3.97
CA LEU A 10 -7.40 1.52 4.43
C LEU A 10 -7.98 2.15 5.70
N HIS A 11 -7.10 2.57 6.61
CA HIS A 11 -7.49 3.20 7.87
C HIS A 11 -8.33 4.47 7.70
N ASP A 12 -8.27 5.10 6.53
CA ASP A 12 -8.90 6.38 6.23
C ASP A 12 -9.31 6.48 4.77
N GLY A 13 -10.29 7.34 4.46
CA GLY A 13 -10.95 7.48 3.16
C GLY A 13 -10.15 8.30 2.17
N ARG A 14 -8.83 8.33 2.36
CA ARG A 14 -7.90 9.21 1.67
C ARG A 14 -6.69 8.41 1.25
N TYR A 15 -6.46 8.33 -0.05
CA TYR A 15 -5.26 7.72 -0.60
C TYR A 15 -4.39 8.78 -1.24
N HIS A 16 -3.19 8.95 -0.67
CA HIS A 16 -2.21 9.96 -1.07
C HIS A 16 -0.97 9.35 -1.75
N GLY A 17 -1.06 8.09 -2.20
CA GLY A 17 0.04 7.47 -2.94
C GLY A 17 0.34 8.27 -4.20
N ARG A 18 1.62 8.60 -4.46
CA ARG A 18 2.01 9.12 -5.77
C ARG A 18 1.80 8.02 -6.82
N GLY A 19 1.26 8.38 -7.98
CA GLY A 19 1.06 7.46 -9.12
C GLY A 19 -0.38 6.94 -9.21
N ASP A 20 -0.51 5.64 -9.44
CA ASP A 20 -1.75 5.00 -9.88
C ASP A 20 -2.85 4.93 -8.81
N TRP A 21 -4.09 5.05 -9.30
CA TRP A 21 -5.32 4.68 -8.61
C TRP A 21 -6.09 3.66 -9.45
N PRO A 22 -6.55 2.55 -8.86
CA PRO A 22 -6.39 2.15 -7.46
C PRO A 22 -4.93 1.78 -7.10
N PRO A 23 -4.59 1.56 -5.82
CA PRO A 23 -3.24 1.15 -5.43
C PRO A 23 -2.81 -0.10 -6.19
N SER A 24 -1.61 -0.08 -6.78
CA SER A 24 -1.11 -1.20 -7.56
C SER A 24 -0.97 -2.47 -6.71
N PRO A 25 -1.09 -3.68 -7.31
CA PRO A 25 -0.87 -4.95 -6.60
C PRO A 25 0.51 -5.04 -5.92
N ALA A 26 1.53 -4.38 -6.47
CA ALA A 26 2.85 -4.28 -5.85
C ALA A 26 2.81 -3.61 -4.46
N ARG A 27 1.91 -2.64 -4.22
CA ARG A 27 1.74 -2.04 -2.89
C ARG A 27 1.14 -3.03 -1.89
N LEU A 28 0.19 -3.87 -2.32
CA LEU A 28 -0.33 -4.94 -1.48
C LEU A 28 0.77 -5.96 -1.16
N PHE A 29 1.56 -6.38 -2.16
CA PHE A 29 2.69 -7.28 -1.96
C PHE A 29 3.72 -6.73 -0.95
N GLN A 30 4.09 -5.46 -1.09
CA GLN A 30 4.97 -4.77 -0.14
C GLN A 30 4.37 -4.71 1.26
N ALA A 31 3.06 -4.49 1.39
CA ALA A 31 2.38 -4.47 2.68
C ALA A 31 2.41 -5.84 3.37
N LEU A 32 2.20 -6.94 2.62
CA LEU A 32 2.32 -8.30 3.14
C LEU A 32 3.74 -8.59 3.66
N ILE A 33 4.77 -8.22 2.88
CA ILE A 33 6.17 -8.39 3.30
C ILE A 33 6.47 -7.57 4.56
N ALA A 34 6.06 -6.29 4.57
CA ALA A 34 6.32 -5.40 5.69
C ALA A 34 5.63 -5.87 6.97
N GLY A 35 4.36 -6.25 6.90
CA GLY A 35 3.59 -6.78 8.05
C GLY A 35 4.20 -8.06 8.60
N ALA A 36 4.58 -8.99 7.72
CA ALA A 36 5.25 -10.21 8.14
C ALA A 36 6.61 -9.94 8.81
N GLY A 37 7.40 -9.01 8.25
CA GLY A 37 8.70 -8.63 8.79
C GLY A 37 8.63 -7.97 10.18
N LEU A 38 7.52 -7.30 10.51
CA LEU A 38 7.29 -6.79 11.87
C LEU A 38 7.15 -7.90 12.91
N SER A 39 6.73 -9.09 12.49
CA SER A 39 6.58 -10.27 13.35
C SER A 39 7.87 -11.11 13.48
N GLY A 40 8.96 -10.69 12.82
CA GLY A 40 10.23 -11.41 12.79
C GLY A 40 10.63 -11.85 11.37
N PRO A 41 11.70 -12.66 11.24
CA PRO A 41 12.14 -13.15 9.95
C PRO A 41 11.07 -14.07 9.34
N LEU A 42 10.83 -13.93 8.04
CA LEU A 42 9.93 -14.82 7.29
C LEU A 42 10.38 -16.29 7.43
N GLY A 43 9.43 -17.21 7.48
CA GLY A 43 9.70 -18.65 7.31
C GLY A 43 9.95 -19.02 5.85
N GLU A 44 10.51 -20.21 5.58
CA GLU A 44 10.71 -20.69 4.21
C GLU A 44 9.39 -20.83 3.44
N ASN A 45 8.34 -21.35 4.08
CA ASN A 45 7.02 -21.49 3.45
C ASN A 45 6.40 -20.13 3.07
N GLU A 46 6.60 -19.11 3.91
CA GLU A 46 6.11 -17.76 3.64
C GLU A 46 6.88 -17.12 2.49
N ARG A 47 8.21 -17.31 2.45
CA ARG A 47 9.05 -16.88 1.32
C ARG A 47 8.62 -17.54 0.01
N ASP A 48 8.38 -18.86 0.02
CA ASP A 48 7.91 -19.59 -1.16
C ASP A 48 6.53 -19.10 -1.63
N ALA A 49 5.58 -18.93 -0.70
CA ALA A 49 4.26 -18.42 -1.01
C ALA A 49 4.30 -16.99 -1.57
N LEU A 50 5.14 -16.09 -1.02
CA LEU A 50 5.31 -14.74 -1.54
C LEU A 50 5.95 -14.74 -2.94
N LYS A 51 6.97 -15.56 -3.19
CA LYS A 51 7.55 -15.72 -4.54
C LYS A 51 6.53 -16.26 -5.55
N TRP A 52 5.70 -17.21 -5.14
CA TRP A 52 4.60 -17.70 -5.96
C TRP A 52 3.60 -16.60 -6.28
N LEU A 53 3.15 -15.82 -5.28
CA LEU A 53 2.22 -14.71 -5.49
C LEU A 53 2.79 -13.67 -6.46
N GLU A 54 4.08 -13.34 -6.35
CA GLU A 54 4.80 -12.42 -7.25
C GLU A 54 4.84 -12.95 -8.69
N SER A 55 4.86 -14.27 -8.89
CA SER A 55 4.89 -14.90 -10.21
C SER A 55 3.54 -14.95 -10.92
N LEU A 56 2.43 -14.70 -10.21
CA LEU A 56 1.09 -14.75 -10.80
C LEU A 56 0.87 -13.58 -11.77
N HIS A 57 -0.04 -13.77 -12.72
CA HIS A 57 -0.51 -12.68 -13.57
C HIS A 57 -1.17 -11.57 -12.74
N ALA A 58 -1.27 -10.38 -13.34
CA ALA A 58 -1.91 -9.25 -12.68
C ALA A 58 -3.34 -9.63 -12.20
N PRO A 59 -3.70 -9.31 -10.94
CA PRO A 59 -5.02 -9.61 -10.43
C PRO A 59 -6.07 -8.73 -11.08
N ILE A 60 -7.32 -9.19 -10.99
CA ILE A 60 -8.48 -8.32 -11.15
C ILE A 60 -8.54 -7.42 -9.91
N VAL A 61 -8.53 -6.11 -10.13
CA VAL A 61 -8.60 -5.11 -9.05
C VAL A 61 -9.96 -4.43 -9.09
N ALA A 62 -10.70 -4.53 -7.98
CA ALA A 62 -11.87 -3.70 -7.74
C ALA A 62 -11.56 -2.71 -6.61
N ALA A 63 -12.05 -1.49 -6.76
CA ALA A 63 -11.82 -0.40 -5.83
C ALA A 63 -13.12 0.36 -5.57
N PRO A 64 -13.25 1.00 -4.40
CA PRO A 64 -14.36 1.90 -4.16
C PRO A 64 -14.38 3.02 -5.20
N ARG A 65 -15.57 3.52 -5.50
CA ARG A 65 -15.69 4.75 -6.28
C ARG A 65 -14.94 5.85 -5.53
N ALA A 66 -14.04 6.52 -6.23
CA ALA A 66 -13.31 7.64 -5.69
C ALA A 66 -13.50 8.87 -6.55
N TRP A 67 -13.32 10.01 -5.92
CA TRP A 67 -13.12 11.26 -6.62
C TRP A 67 -11.79 11.87 -6.20
N GLN A 68 -11.22 12.68 -7.08
CA GLN A 68 -10.01 13.45 -6.79
C GLN A 68 -10.33 14.94 -6.95
N PRO A 69 -9.89 15.81 -6.02
CA PRO A 69 -10.00 17.25 -6.19
C PRO A 69 -9.35 17.71 -7.50
N ARG A 70 -9.88 18.77 -8.13
CA ARG A 70 -9.27 19.33 -9.36
C ARG A 70 -7.92 20.02 -9.09
N ARG A 71 -7.79 20.64 -7.91
CA ARG A 71 -6.58 21.35 -7.48
C ARG A 71 -5.98 20.64 -6.26
N GLY A 72 -4.65 20.56 -6.22
CA GLY A 72 -3.93 20.12 -5.03
C GLY A 72 -3.66 21.30 -4.08
N VAL A 73 -3.40 20.98 -2.81
CA VAL A 73 -2.95 21.94 -1.80
C VAL A 73 -1.45 21.79 -1.62
N LEU A 74 -0.69 22.89 -1.70
CA LEU A 74 0.74 22.87 -1.41
C LEU A 74 0.94 22.87 0.11
N TYR A 75 1.55 21.81 0.62
CA TYR A 75 2.03 21.77 1.99
C TYR A 75 3.53 22.02 2.06
N TYR A 76 3.94 22.75 3.10
CA TYR A 76 5.34 22.86 3.53
C TYR A 76 5.55 21.89 4.69
N MET A 77 6.47 20.94 4.53
CA MET A 77 6.81 19.96 5.54
C MET A 77 7.95 20.50 6.40
N PRO A 78 7.97 20.21 7.72
CA PRO A 78 9.17 20.35 8.50
C PRO A 78 10.25 19.45 7.88
N ASN A 79 11.31 20.04 7.39
CA ASN A 79 12.59 19.36 7.26
C ASN A 79 13.32 19.56 8.58
N ASN A 80 14.02 18.55 9.07
CA ASN A 80 14.86 18.66 10.27
C ASN A 80 16.14 19.49 9.97
N ASP A 81 16.02 20.56 9.18
CA ASP A 81 17.10 21.39 8.66
C ASP A 81 17.28 22.63 9.55
N SER A 82 16.86 22.57 10.82
CA SER A 82 17.02 23.65 11.80
C SER A 82 18.49 24.01 12.03
N ASP A 83 19.39 23.05 11.82
CA ASP A 83 20.83 23.25 11.88
C ASP A 83 21.30 24.25 10.80
N GLY A 84 20.63 24.27 9.65
CA GLY A 84 20.89 25.24 8.57
C GLY A 84 20.48 26.68 8.89
N ILE A 85 19.82 26.91 10.03
CA ILE A 85 19.44 28.24 10.55
C ILE A 85 19.94 28.49 11.98
N GLU A 86 20.83 27.64 12.51
CA GLU A 86 21.34 27.74 13.88
C GLU A 86 20.22 27.77 14.93
N GLY A 87 19.07 27.12 14.64
CA GLY A 87 17.91 27.11 15.51
C GLY A 87 17.10 28.42 15.60
N ASP A 88 17.41 29.44 14.79
CA ASP A 88 16.72 30.75 14.80
C ASP A 88 15.35 30.71 14.08
N PRO A 89 14.21 30.74 14.81
CA PRO A 89 12.89 30.57 14.21
C PRO A 89 12.52 31.69 13.22
N SER A 90 13.14 32.87 13.31
CA SER A 90 12.89 33.98 12.37
C SER A 90 13.37 33.67 10.96
N LYS A 91 14.30 32.72 10.81
CA LYS A 91 14.88 32.29 9.52
C LYS A 91 14.18 31.07 8.91
N MET A 92 13.11 30.55 9.52
CA MET A 92 12.38 29.36 9.06
C MET A 92 11.95 29.43 7.58
N ALA A 93 11.63 30.62 7.07
CA ALA A 93 11.28 30.80 5.66
C ALA A 93 12.40 30.38 4.69
N LYS A 94 13.68 30.45 5.09
CA LYS A 94 14.84 30.08 4.26
C LYS A 94 14.99 28.57 4.10
N ILE A 95 14.47 27.78 5.04
CA ILE A 95 14.58 26.31 5.02
C ILE A 95 13.25 25.65 4.66
N ARG A 96 12.20 26.38 4.29
CA ARG A 96 10.92 25.81 3.82
C ARG A 96 10.99 25.23 2.40
N THR A 97 11.98 24.39 2.13
CA THR A 97 12.25 23.79 0.83
C THR A 97 11.49 22.47 0.63
N ALA A 98 11.24 21.72 1.70
CA ALA A 98 10.48 20.49 1.65
C ALA A 98 9.00 20.78 1.40
N THR A 99 8.55 20.59 0.15
CA THR A 99 7.17 20.81 -0.26
C THR A 99 6.51 19.55 -0.79
N LYS A 100 5.19 19.45 -0.60
CA LYS A 100 4.37 18.35 -1.13
C LYS A 100 3.04 18.90 -1.62
N ILE A 101 2.75 18.69 -2.91
CA ILE A 101 1.40 18.90 -3.42
C ILE A 101 0.52 17.73 -2.96
N PHE A 102 -0.50 18.04 -2.18
CA PHE A 102 -1.45 17.08 -1.65
C PHE A 102 -2.74 17.10 -2.48
N ARG A 103 -3.02 15.97 -3.14
CA ARG A 103 -4.19 15.79 -4.01
C ARG A 103 -4.68 14.33 -3.93
N PRO A 104 -5.25 13.92 -2.79
CA PRO A 104 -5.59 12.53 -2.54
C PRO A 104 -6.81 12.11 -3.37
N TYR A 105 -6.92 10.80 -3.58
CA TYR A 105 -8.20 10.18 -3.90
C TYR A 105 -9.03 10.06 -2.63
N LEU A 106 -10.30 10.40 -2.72
CA LEU A 106 -11.26 10.40 -1.63
C LEU A 106 -12.35 9.38 -1.93
N PHE A 107 -12.61 8.48 -0.99
CA PHE A 107 -13.49 7.32 -1.17
C PHE A 107 -14.13 6.89 0.16
N ASP A 108 -15.17 6.05 0.08
CA ASP A 108 -15.83 5.47 1.25
C ASP A 108 -14.98 4.33 1.85
N THR A 109 -14.53 4.51 3.10
CA THR A 109 -13.74 3.50 3.85
C THR A 109 -14.53 2.25 4.21
N GLY A 110 -15.86 2.33 4.19
CA GLY A 110 -16.75 1.20 4.36
C GLY A 110 -16.65 0.17 3.23
N ILE A 111 -16.12 0.56 2.06
CA ILE A 111 -15.99 -0.30 0.88
C ILE A 111 -14.52 -0.72 0.71
N PRO A 112 -14.19 -2.02 0.80
CA PRO A 112 -12.82 -2.49 0.66
C PRO A 112 -12.34 -2.45 -0.80
N PHE A 113 -11.02 -2.38 -0.97
CA PHE A 113 -10.37 -2.78 -2.22
C PHE A 113 -10.36 -4.31 -2.30
N MET A 114 -10.42 -4.86 -3.51
CA MET A 114 -10.35 -6.29 -3.75
C MET A 114 -9.27 -6.57 -4.80
N TYR A 115 -8.40 -7.52 -4.50
CA TYR A 115 -7.41 -8.07 -5.41
C TYR A 115 -7.71 -9.56 -5.58
N ALA A 116 -8.08 -9.97 -6.79
CA ALA A 116 -8.46 -11.34 -7.08
C ALA A 116 -7.56 -11.95 -8.17
N TRP A 117 -6.87 -13.03 -7.82
CA TRP A 117 -6.08 -13.84 -8.73
C TRP A 117 -6.87 -15.10 -9.10
N PRO A 118 -7.32 -15.25 -10.36
CA PRO A 118 -7.85 -16.52 -10.84
C PRO A 118 -6.77 -17.60 -10.75
N LEU A 119 -7.11 -18.75 -10.17
CA LEU A 119 -6.19 -19.87 -9.97
C LEU A 119 -6.61 -21.10 -10.78
N GLY A 120 -5.61 -21.95 -11.03
CA GLY A 120 -5.81 -23.32 -11.51
C GLY A 120 -6.42 -24.23 -10.44
N GLN A 121 -6.28 -25.54 -10.62
CA GLN A 121 -6.74 -26.56 -9.65
C GLN A 121 -5.59 -27.37 -9.04
N GLU A 122 -4.38 -26.82 -9.02
CA GLU A 122 -3.23 -27.53 -8.45
C GLU A 122 -3.27 -27.50 -6.91
N PRO A 123 -3.11 -28.63 -6.21
CA PRO A 123 -3.11 -28.68 -4.74
C PRO A 123 -2.05 -27.75 -4.10
N ALA A 124 -0.92 -27.55 -4.77
CA ALA A 124 0.13 -26.64 -4.31
C ALA A 124 -0.30 -25.17 -4.32
N ASP A 125 -1.26 -24.77 -5.16
CA ASP A 125 -1.81 -23.42 -5.16
C ASP A 125 -2.69 -23.18 -3.94
N GLN A 126 -3.38 -24.21 -3.44
CA GLN A 126 -4.21 -24.11 -2.25
C GLN A 126 -3.35 -23.83 -1.00
N GLN A 127 -2.28 -24.61 -0.77
CA GLN A 127 -1.41 -24.41 0.39
C GLN A 127 -0.73 -23.03 0.39
N ARG A 128 -0.31 -22.56 -0.79
CA ARG A 128 0.29 -21.23 -0.92
C ARG A 128 -0.74 -20.11 -0.73
N SER A 129 -1.96 -20.31 -1.23
CA SER A 129 -3.09 -19.39 -0.96
C SER A 129 -3.39 -19.27 0.53
N GLU A 130 -3.48 -20.39 1.24
CA GLU A 130 -3.70 -20.41 2.70
C GLU A 130 -2.57 -19.68 3.44
N THR A 131 -1.32 -19.87 3.00
CA THR A 131 -0.16 -19.17 3.57
C THR A 131 -0.26 -17.65 3.36
N ILE A 132 -0.64 -17.20 2.17
CA ILE A 132 -0.84 -15.77 1.89
C ILE A 132 -1.99 -15.20 2.73
N CYS A 133 -3.12 -15.91 2.85
CA CYS A 133 -4.23 -15.49 3.71
C CYS A 133 -3.78 -15.33 5.17
N ASN A 134 -3.00 -16.28 5.70
CA ASN A 134 -2.45 -16.18 7.05
C ASN A 134 -1.49 -15.01 7.23
N LEU A 135 -0.73 -14.64 6.19
CA LEU A 135 0.13 -13.45 6.22
C LEU A 135 -0.69 -12.15 6.23
N ALA A 136 -1.84 -12.12 5.55
CA ALA A 136 -2.69 -10.93 5.45
C ALA A 136 -3.43 -10.57 6.75
N GLU A 137 -3.57 -11.52 7.67
CA GLU A 137 -4.28 -11.35 8.95
C GLU A 137 -3.34 -11.00 10.13
N ARG A 138 -2.03 -10.81 9.88
CA ARG A 138 -1.05 -10.39 10.89
C ARG A 138 -0.89 -8.87 10.93
#